data_AF-A0A928LBC5-F1
#
_entry.id   AF-A0A928LBC5-F1
#
_cell.length_a   1.000
_cell.length_b   1.000
_cell.length_c   1.000
_cell.angle_alpha   90.00
_cell.angle_beta   90.00
_cell.angle_gamma   90.00
#
_symmetry.space_group_name_H-M   'P 1'
#
loop_
_entity.id
_entity.type
_entity.pdbx_description
1 polymer ?
#
loop_
_entity_poly.entity_id
_entity_poly.type
_entity_poly.pdbx_seq_one_letter_code
_entity_poly.pdbx_strand_id
1 'polypeptide(L)'
;MDGVILTSVLILVIIVTVEAYCLFSDRSLKRKNTGFVFLIPVFDNDILLKQRLDEIENYIRTTDFDVSDRILVVNFSTEKQQLFLINEFCLHNNIKEIVQYSELEKKLCEMFAIETKK
;
A
#
# COMPACT_ATOMS: atom_id res chain seq x y z
N MET A 1 10.63 52.53 -22.35
CA MET A 1 10.87 51.16 -22.85
C MET A 1 11.36 50.27 -21.72
N ASP A 2 12.32 50.73 -20.91
CA ASP A 2 12.94 49.93 -19.85
C ASP A 2 11.98 49.51 -18.71
N GLY A 3 11.01 50.37 -18.35
CA GLY A 3 10.02 50.02 -17.32
C GLY A 3 9.09 48.86 -17.71
N VAL A 4 8.80 48.70 -19.00
CA VAL A 4 7.97 47.59 -19.52
C VAL A 4 8.77 46.28 -19.53
N ILE A 5 10.07 46.37 -19.83
CA ILE A 5 10.98 45.22 -19.81
C ILE A 5 11.17 44.75 -18.35
N LEU A 6 11.40 45.68 -17.42
CA LEU A 6 11.58 45.36 -16.00
C LEU A 6 10.34 44.67 -15.40
N THR A 7 9.15 45.18 -15.71
CA THR A 7 7.89 44.60 -15.23
C THR A 7 7.65 43.20 -15.81
N SER A 8 7.98 42.99 -17.08
CA SER A 8 7.86 41.68 -17.73
C SER A 8 8.78 40.63 -17.08
N VAL A 9 10.03 41.00 -16.78
CA VAL A 9 10.99 40.12 -16.10
C VAL A 9 10.51 39.76 -14.70
N LEU A 10 9.98 40.73 -13.95
CA LEU A 10 9.45 40.49 -12.60
C LEU A 10 8.31 39.46 -12.61
N ILE A 11 7.37 39.61 -13.54
CA ILE A 11 6.23 38.69 -13.67
C ILE A 11 6.72 37.28 -14.01
N LEU A 12 7.69 37.17 -14.93
CA LEU A 12 8.23 35.89 -15.36
C LEU A 12 8.94 35.17 -14.20
N VAL A 13 9.69 35.89 -13.37
CA VAL A 13 10.32 35.34 -12.16
C VAL A 13 9.27 34.81 -11.18
N ILE A 14 8.17 35.55 -10.98
CA ILE A 14 7.09 35.12 -10.07
C ILE A 14 6.40 33.85 -10.60
N ILE A 15 6.13 33.77 -11.91
CA ILE A 15 5.52 32.58 -12.51
C ILE A 15 6.44 31.37 -12.32
N VAL A 16 7.74 31.52 -12.63
CA VAL A 16 8.72 30.44 -12.48
C VAL A 16 8.85 29.98 -11.02
N THR A 17 8.83 30.90 -10.04
CA THR A 17 8.90 30.51 -8.63
C THR A 17 7.63 29.80 -8.16
N VAL A 18 6.45 30.23 -8.61
CA VAL A 18 5.18 29.55 -8.31
C VAL A 18 5.14 28.17 -8.96
N GLU A 19 5.52 28.04 -10.22
CA GLU A 19 5.57 26.73 -10.91
C GLU A 19 6.58 25.79 -10.28
N ALA A 20 7.78 26.28 -9.94
CA ALA A 20 8.76 25.49 -9.21
C ALA A 20 8.17 25.03 -7.87
N TYR A 21 7.56 25.93 -7.11
CA TYR A 21 6.91 25.59 -5.85
C TYR A 21 5.81 24.55 -6.04
N CYS A 22 4.93 24.70 -7.03
CA CYS A 22 3.88 23.71 -7.34
C CYS A 22 4.49 22.34 -7.72
N LEU A 23 5.48 22.31 -8.61
CA LEU A 23 6.14 21.07 -9.05
C LEU A 23 6.85 20.34 -7.90
N PHE A 24 7.40 21.06 -6.93
CA PHE A 24 8.08 20.48 -5.77
C PHE A 24 7.14 20.22 -4.58
N SER A 25 6.03 20.95 -4.47
CA SER A 25 5.05 20.80 -3.38
C SER A 25 4.07 19.65 -3.64
N ASP A 26 3.68 19.41 -4.89
CA ASP A 26 2.74 18.32 -5.24
C ASP A 26 3.31 16.91 -5.03
N ARG A 27 4.64 16.76 -4.95
CA ARG A 27 5.24 15.46 -4.58
C ARG A 27 4.94 15.06 -3.12
N SER A 28 4.57 16.02 -2.26
CA SER A 28 4.31 15.79 -0.83
C SER A 28 2.83 15.61 -0.50
N LEU A 29 1.93 15.79 -1.48
CA LEU A 29 0.53 15.35 -1.36
C LEU A 29 0.46 13.84 -1.54
N LYS A 30 0.96 13.17 -0.48
CA LYS A 30 0.71 11.79 -0.10
C LYS A 30 -0.60 11.32 -0.73
N ARG A 31 -0.49 10.35 -1.64
CA ARG A 31 -1.56 9.41 -1.99
C ARG A 31 -2.04 8.76 -0.69
N LYS A 32 -2.88 9.47 0.08
CA LYS A 32 -3.34 9.03 1.39
C LYS A 32 -4.65 8.26 1.31
N ASN A 33 -5.18 8.05 0.11
CA ASN A 33 -6.42 7.33 -0.05
C ASN A 33 -6.46 6.64 -1.42
N THR A 34 -5.81 5.49 -1.51
CA THR A 34 -6.19 4.53 -2.53
C THR A 34 -7.24 3.62 -1.90
N GLY A 35 -8.48 3.67 -2.38
CA GLY A 35 -9.58 2.83 -1.90
C GLY A 35 -9.43 1.35 -2.27
N PHE A 36 -8.20 0.82 -2.25
CA PHE A 36 -7.91 -0.58 -2.50
C PHE A 36 -6.98 -1.12 -1.41
N VAL A 37 -7.15 -2.41 -1.13
CA VAL A 37 -6.31 -3.20 -0.24
C VAL A 37 -5.79 -4.39 -1.04
N PHE A 38 -4.50 -4.67 -0.93
CA PHE A 38 -3.87 -5.86 -1.46
C PHE A 38 -4.13 -7.02 -0.51
N LEU A 39 -4.77 -8.06 -1.03
CA LEU A 39 -5.04 -9.28 -0.28
C LEU A 39 -4.05 -10.36 -0.70
N ILE A 40 -3.31 -10.91 0.28
CA ILE A 40 -2.39 -12.02 0.07
C ILE A 40 -3.02 -13.26 0.70
N PRO A 41 -3.64 -14.15 -0.10
CA PRO A 41 -4.14 -15.41 0.42
C PRO A 41 -2.99 -16.40 0.57
N VAL A 42 -2.93 -17.07 1.72
CA VAL A 42 -1.94 -18.11 1.99
C VAL A 42 -2.63 -19.43 2.25
N PHE A 43 -2.35 -20.41 1.40
CA PHE A 43 -2.98 -21.73 1.39
C PHE A 43 -1.99 -22.83 1.82
N ASP A 44 -2.53 -23.91 2.38
CA ASP A 44 -1.76 -25.14 2.65
C ASP A 44 -1.01 -25.61 1.39
N ASN A 45 0.16 -26.21 1.58
CA ASN A 45 1.03 -26.72 0.51
C ASN A 45 1.46 -25.70 -0.58
N ASP A 46 1.36 -24.38 -0.33
CA ASP A 46 1.98 -23.37 -1.19
C ASP A 46 3.51 -23.40 -1.03
N ILE A 47 4.17 -24.19 -1.89
CA ILE A 47 5.63 -24.37 -1.95
C ILE A 47 6.34 -23.09 -2.42
N LEU A 48 5.63 -22.23 -3.16
CA LEU A 48 6.18 -21.00 -3.76
C LEU A 48 5.92 -19.77 -2.91
N LEU A 49 5.26 -19.91 -1.76
CA LEU A 49 4.91 -18.82 -0.87
C LEU A 49 6.10 -17.91 -0.57
N LYS A 50 7.24 -18.49 -0.20
CA LYS A 50 8.45 -17.73 0.13
C LYS A 50 8.91 -16.87 -1.04
N GLN A 51 9.02 -17.45 -2.23
CA GLN A 51 9.45 -16.72 -3.42
C GLN A 51 8.49 -15.57 -3.74
N ARG A 52 7.18 -15.80 -3.63
CA ARG A 52 6.16 -14.75 -3.86
C ARG A 52 6.29 -13.62 -2.84
N LEU A 53 6.52 -13.93 -1.57
CA LEU A 53 6.72 -12.92 -0.53
C LEU A 53 8.01 -12.11 -0.79
N ASP A 54 9.10 -12.77 -1.21
CA ASP A 54 10.36 -12.10 -1.57
C ASP A 54 10.19 -11.16 -2.77
N GLU A 55 9.42 -11.58 -3.79
CA GLU A 55 9.10 -10.73 -4.95
C GLU A 55 8.27 -9.50 -4.56
N ILE A 56 7.27 -9.68 -3.69
CA ILE A 56 6.46 -8.58 -3.16
C ILE A 56 7.33 -7.63 -2.32
N GLU A 57 8.22 -8.15 -1.49
CA GLU A 57 9.15 -7.34 -0.69
C GLU A 57 10.10 -6.53 -1.57
N ASN A 58 10.62 -7.13 -2.65
CA ASN A 58 11.44 -6.40 -3.63
C ASN A 58 10.64 -5.30 -4.34
N TYR A 59 9.38 -5.56 -4.68
CA TYR A 59 8.52 -4.55 -5.29
C TYR A 59 8.25 -3.38 -4.31
N ILE A 60 7.97 -3.69 -3.04
CA ILE A 60 7.79 -2.70 -1.97
C ILE A 60 9.04 -1.82 -1.84
N ARG A 61 10.23 -2.42 -1.80
CA ARG A 61 11.49 -1.68 -1.60
C ARG A 61 11.87 -0.79 -2.78
N THR A 62 11.47 -1.18 -3.98
CA THR A 62 11.83 -0.46 -5.23
C THR A 62 10.81 0.59 -5.64
N THR A 63 9.67 0.68 -4.95
CA THR A 63 8.60 1.63 -5.23
C THR A 63 8.33 2.53 -4.03
N ASP A 64 7.83 3.76 -4.26
CA ASP A 64 7.32 4.64 -3.19
C ASP A 64 5.95 4.17 -2.64
N PHE A 65 5.69 2.87 -2.66
CA PHE A 65 4.42 2.29 -2.25
C PHE A 65 4.39 2.12 -0.72
N ASP A 66 3.57 2.93 -0.04
CA ASP A 66 3.33 2.77 1.39
C ASP A 66 2.42 1.56 1.66
N VAL A 67 3.02 0.53 2.25
CA VAL A 67 2.44 -0.81 2.40
C VAL A 67 1.69 -0.99 3.71
N SER A 68 2.04 -0.19 4.71
CA SER A 68 1.75 -0.46 6.13
C SER A 68 0.25 -0.57 6.44
N ASP A 69 -0.58 0.16 5.69
CA ASP A 69 -2.04 0.17 5.82
C ASP A 69 -2.77 -0.46 4.61
N ARG A 70 -2.05 -1.15 3.70
CA ARG A 70 -2.58 -1.58 2.40
C ARG A 70 -2.48 -3.06 2.10
N ILE A 71 -1.74 -3.83 2.89
CA ILE A 71 -1.67 -5.29 2.74
C ILE A 71 -2.48 -5.95 3.86
N LEU A 72 -3.40 -6.81 3.46
CA LEU A 72 -4.11 -7.75 4.32
C LEU A 72 -3.64 -9.16 3.98
N VAL A 73 -3.02 -9.85 4.93
CA VAL A 73 -2.67 -11.26 4.75
C VAL A 73 -3.78 -12.12 5.30
N VAL A 74 -4.32 -13.01 4.46
CA VAL A 74 -5.39 -13.93 4.85
C VAL A 74 -4.83 -15.33 4.94
N ASN A 75 -4.77 -15.86 6.15
CA ASN A 75 -4.29 -17.20 6.41
C ASN A 75 -5.42 -18.21 6.23
N PHE A 76 -5.35 -19.01 5.17
CA PHE A 76 -6.14 -20.22 4.98
C PHE A 76 -5.40 -21.47 5.45
N SER A 77 -4.09 -21.35 5.72
CA SER A 77 -3.22 -22.46 6.05
C SER A 77 -3.28 -22.85 7.53
N THR A 78 -3.15 -24.15 7.78
CA THR A 78 -2.95 -24.73 9.11
C THR A 78 -1.48 -25.06 9.38
N GLU A 79 -0.60 -24.89 8.40
CA GLU A 79 0.81 -25.22 8.49
C GLU A 79 1.62 -24.18 9.25
N LYS A 80 2.33 -24.63 10.28
CA LYS A 80 3.19 -23.75 11.11
C LYS A 80 4.33 -23.10 10.32
N GLN A 81 4.86 -23.77 9.31
CA GLN A 81 5.97 -23.26 8.50
C GLN A 81 5.54 -22.05 7.68
N GLN A 82 4.36 -22.10 7.06
CA GLN A 82 3.82 -20.99 6.31
C GLN A 82 3.46 -19.82 7.24
N LEU A 83 2.90 -20.10 8.41
CA LEU A 83 2.64 -19.07 9.42
C LEU A 83 3.93 -18.36 9.86
N PHE A 84 5.05 -19.09 9.98
CA PHE A 84 6.34 -18.48 10.28
C PHE A 84 6.80 -17.53 9.17
N LEU A 85 6.74 -17.95 7.91
CA LEU A 85 7.12 -17.12 6.75
C LEU A 85 6.29 -15.84 6.66
N ILE A 86 4.97 -15.95 6.88
CA ILE A 86 4.07 -14.79 6.87
C ILE A 86 4.42 -13.82 8.00
N ASN A 87 4.65 -14.32 9.21
CA ASN A 87 4.97 -13.47 10.35
C ASN A 87 6.29 -12.72 10.13
N GLU A 88 7.31 -13.40 9.59
CA GLU A 88 8.58 -12.77 9.26
C GLU A 88 8.38 -11.64 8.23
N PHE A 89 7.65 -11.93 7.15
CA PHE A 89 7.31 -10.94 6.13
C PHE A 89 6.53 -9.75 6.69
N CYS A 90 5.55 -9.99 7.57
CA CYS A 90 4.73 -8.92 8.16
C CYS A 90 5.53 -8.04 9.11
N LEU A 91 6.41 -8.64 9.92
CA LEU A 91 7.31 -7.91 10.82
C LEU A 91 8.28 -7.02 10.05
N HIS A 92 8.89 -7.53 8.98
CA HIS A 92 9.83 -6.76 8.16
C HIS A 92 9.17 -5.57 7.45
N ASN A 93 7.89 -5.70 7.06
CA ASN A 93 7.19 -4.69 6.27
C ASN A 93 6.20 -3.83 7.09
N ASN A 94 6.21 -3.94 8.43
CA ASN A 94 5.27 -3.26 9.33
C ASN A 94 3.78 -3.51 9.00
N ILE A 95 3.47 -4.69 8.46
CA ILE A 95 2.09 -5.09 8.13
C ILE A 95 1.42 -5.55 9.42
N LYS A 96 0.29 -4.95 9.76
CA LYS A 96 -0.36 -5.15 11.07
C LYS A 96 -1.46 -6.20 11.08
N GLU A 97 -2.02 -6.54 9.92
CA GLU A 97 -3.19 -7.43 9.85
C GLU A 97 -2.88 -8.74 9.14
N ILE A 98 -2.73 -9.79 9.96
CA ILE A 98 -2.88 -11.18 9.54
C ILE A 98 -4.25 -11.63 10.07
N VAL A 99 -5.14 -12.02 9.17
CA VAL A 99 -6.50 -12.46 9.52
C VAL A 99 -6.66 -13.92 9.13
N GLN A 100 -7.21 -14.73 10.04
CA GLN A 100 -7.57 -16.11 9.73
C GLN A 100 -8.81 -16.11 8.82
N TYR A 101 -8.88 -17.05 7.87
CA TYR A 101 -10.03 -17.16 6.97
C TYR A 101 -11.37 -17.18 7.71
N SER A 102 -11.48 -17.95 8.80
CA SER A 102 -12.70 -18.06 9.60
C SER A 102 -13.14 -16.73 10.23
N GLU A 103 -12.18 -15.89 10.63
CA GLU A 103 -12.47 -14.56 11.17
C GLU A 103 -12.88 -13.59 10.05
N LEU A 104 -12.24 -13.69 8.89
CA LEU A 104 -12.60 -12.89 7.71
C LEU A 104 -14.00 -13.22 7.24
N GLU A 105 -14.33 -14.51 7.11
CA GLU A 105 -15.64 -15.00 6.71
C GLU A 105 -16.72 -14.47 7.64
N LYS A 106 -16.51 -14.56 8.96
CA LYS A 106 -17.45 -14.01 9.94
C LYS A 106 -17.66 -12.50 9.76
N LYS A 107 -16.58 -11.72 9.63
CA LYS A 107 -16.67 -10.27 9.40
C LYS A 107 -17.41 -9.93 8.11
N LEU A 108 -17.16 -10.66 7.03
CA LEU A 108 -17.85 -10.45 5.76
C LEU A 108 -19.33 -10.81 5.86
N CYS A 109 -19.67 -11.92 6.51
CA CYS A 109 -21.07 -12.30 6.73
C CYS A 109 -21.83 -11.25 7.57
N GLU A 110 -21.20 -10.70 8.61
CA GLU A 110 -21.76 -9.61 9.41
C GLU A 110 -21.95 -8.33 8.57
N MET A 111 -20.95 -7.95 7.78
CA MET A 111 -20.99 -6.74 6.95
C MET A 111 -22.03 -6.81 5.82
N PHE A 112 -22.21 -7.98 5.22
CA PHE A 112 -23.10 -8.17 4.07
C PHE A 112 -24.43 -8.81 4.43
N ALA A 113 -24.71 -9.03 5.73
CA ALA A 113 -25.90 -9.72 6.23
C ALA A 113 -26.15 -11.08 5.53
N ILE A 114 -25.07 -11.81 5.24
CA ILE A 114 -25.15 -13.11 4.59
C ILE A 114 -25.42 -14.15 5.68
N GLU A 115 -26.57 -14.83 5.61
CA GLU A 115 -26.89 -15.93 6.51
C GLU A 115 -25.92 -17.10 6.29
N THR A 116 -25.11 -17.40 7.30
CA THR A 116 -24.27 -18.61 7.31
C THR A 116 -25.16 -19.83 7.48
N LYS A 117 -25.30 -20.64 6.41
CA LYS A 117 -25.92 -21.96 6.52
C LYS A 117 -25.03 -22.85 7.40
N LYS A 118 -25.54 -23.17 8.59
CA LYS A 118 -24.99 -24.17 9.52
C LYS A 118 -24.93 -25.57 8.91
#